data_AF-A0A838J1Q7-F1
#
_entry.id   AF-A0A838J1Q7-F1
#
_cell.length_a   1.000
_cell.length_b   1.000
_cell.length_c   1.000
_cell.angle_alpha   90.00
_cell.angle_beta   90.00
_cell.angle_gamma   90.00
#
_symmetry.space_group_name_H-M   'P 1'
#
loop_
_entity.id
_entity.type
_entity.pdbx_description
1 polymer ?
#
loop_
_entity_poly.entity_id
_entity_poly.type
_entity_poly.pdbx_seq_one_letter_code
_entity_poly.pdbx_strand_id
1 'polypeptide(L)'
;MHDADDLTSLLAAWQRTIAFVKAEAERDPAFAERLAQALVDVPRPPVPRPRTALPDPFHEIGERGAEGFAHWLRAQEMTMLRSIIRSYALDPAKKTTGWRDLDQLATFIAERVTQRLQQGQVFLDPH
;
A
#
# COMPACT_ATOMS: atom_id res chain seq x y z
N MET A 1 23.33 -7.29 16.16
CA MET A 1 24.23 -6.24 15.64
C MET A 1 25.02 -6.79 14.45
N HIS A 2 24.31 -7.31 13.45
CA HIS A 2 24.87 -7.83 12.19
C HIS A 2 23.94 -7.48 11.00
N ASP A 3 22.65 -7.21 11.26
CA ASP A 3 21.64 -6.97 10.21
C ASP A 3 21.72 -5.59 9.51
N ALA A 4 22.19 -4.53 10.20
CA ALA A 4 22.23 -3.18 9.62
C ALA A 4 23.39 -2.99 8.61
N ASP A 5 24.53 -3.63 8.85
CA ASP A 5 25.68 -3.63 7.94
C ASP A 5 25.41 -4.45 6.67
N ASP A 6 24.66 -5.55 6.80
CA ASP A 6 24.29 -6.42 5.68
C ASP A 6 23.33 -5.72 4.70
N LEU A 7 22.33 -4.99 5.21
CA LEU A 7 21.41 -4.21 4.37
C LEU A 7 22.11 -3.06 3.66
N THR A 8 23.03 -2.38 4.35
CA THR A 8 23.83 -1.29 3.77
C THR A 8 24.75 -1.83 2.67
N SER A 9 25.37 -2.98 2.90
CA SER A 9 26.23 -3.65 1.93
C SER A 9 25.46 -4.13 0.71
N LEU A 10 24.25 -4.67 0.90
CA LEU A 10 23.36 -5.10 -0.17
C LEU A 10 22.90 -3.91 -1.02
N LEU A 11 22.51 -2.80 -0.39
CA LEU A 11 22.12 -1.58 -1.09
C LEU A 11 23.28 -1.01 -1.93
N ALA A 12 24.49 -0.98 -1.36
CA ALA A 12 25.67 -0.51 -2.07
C ALA A 12 26.06 -1.42 -3.23
N ALA A 13 25.87 -2.74 -3.11
CA ALA A 13 26.07 -3.67 -4.22
C ALA A 13 25.04 -3.45 -5.32
N TRP A 14 23.77 -3.28 -4.94
CA TRP A 14 22.68 -3.04 -5.89
C TRP A 14 22.85 -1.72 -6.66
N GLN A 15 23.22 -0.64 -5.97
CA GLN A 15 23.53 0.65 -6.61
C GLN A 15 24.67 0.53 -7.62
N ARG A 16 25.73 -0.24 -7.31
CA ARG A 16 26.83 -0.50 -8.24
C ARG A 16 26.36 -1.26 -9.47
N THR A 17 25.52 -2.28 -9.30
CA THR A 17 24.94 -3.02 -10.43
C THR A 17 24.09 -2.12 -11.32
N ILE A 18 23.25 -1.26 -10.74
CA ILE A 18 22.45 -0.30 -11.53
C ILE A 18 23.32 0.68 -12.28
N ALA A 19 24.35 1.23 -11.64
CA ALA A 19 25.27 2.16 -12.29
C ALA A 19 25.99 1.50 -13.48
N PHE A 20 26.38 0.23 -13.35
CA PHE A 20 26.98 -0.55 -14.43
C PHE A 20 25.99 -0.76 -15.59
N VAL A 21 24.76 -1.21 -15.30
CA VAL A 21 23.73 -1.39 -16.34
C VAL A 21 23.42 -0.08 -17.05
N LYS A 22 23.38 1.04 -16.31
CA LYS A 22 23.18 2.37 -16.89
C LYS A 22 24.32 2.74 -17.86
N ALA A 23 25.57 2.57 -17.44
CA ALA A 23 26.72 2.88 -18.28
C ALA A 23 26.75 2.03 -19.55
N GLU A 24 26.34 0.76 -19.47
CA GLU A 24 26.24 -0.13 -20.62
C GLU A 24 25.11 0.30 -21.58
N ALA A 25 23.96 0.72 -21.05
CA ALA A 25 22.85 1.26 -21.84
C ALA A 25 23.17 2.59 -22.54
N GLU A 26 23.99 3.44 -21.94
CA GLU A 26 24.48 4.66 -22.59
C GLU A 26 25.48 4.37 -23.72
N ARG A 27 26.19 3.23 -23.63
CA ARG A 27 27.24 2.84 -24.58
C ARG A 27 26.71 2.01 -25.77
N ASP A 28 25.71 1.18 -25.55
CA ASP A 28 25.11 0.31 -26.58
C ASP A 28 23.58 0.55 -26.70
N PRO A 29 23.13 1.26 -27.75
CA PRO A 29 21.71 1.48 -28.02
C PRO A 29 20.90 0.18 -28.18
N ALA A 30 21.50 -0.88 -28.72
CA ALA A 30 20.82 -2.16 -28.89
C ALA A 30 20.67 -2.91 -27.56
N PHE A 31 21.57 -2.70 -26.60
CA PHE A 31 21.39 -3.14 -25.22
C PHE A 31 20.27 -2.35 -24.54
N ALA A 32 20.22 -1.03 -24.72
CA ALA A 32 19.17 -0.19 -24.16
C ALA A 32 17.76 -0.62 -24.63
N GLU A 33 17.59 -0.92 -25.92
CA GLU A 33 16.32 -1.42 -26.46
C GLU A 33 15.92 -2.78 -25.88
N ARG A 34 16.86 -3.74 -25.79
CA ARG A 34 16.61 -5.06 -25.18
C ARG A 34 16.25 -4.94 -23.70
N LEU A 35 16.91 -4.05 -22.97
CA LEU A 35 16.62 -3.77 -21.57
C LEU A 35 15.24 -3.14 -21.40
N ALA A 36 14.88 -2.16 -22.23
CA ALA A 36 13.56 -1.54 -22.21
C ALA A 36 12.44 -2.58 -22.46
N GLN A 37 12.62 -3.46 -23.45
CA GLN A 37 11.66 -4.53 -23.73
C GLN A 37 11.51 -5.49 -22.54
N ALA A 38 12.63 -5.92 -21.95
CA ALA A 38 12.61 -6.81 -20.79
C ALA A 38 11.92 -6.19 -19.57
N LEU A 39 12.03 -4.87 -19.37
CA LEU A 39 11.36 -4.15 -18.29
C LEU A 39 9.85 -3.95 -18.55
N VAL A 40 9.42 -3.88 -19.81
CA VAL A 40 8.00 -3.80 -20.20
C VAL A 40 7.30 -5.15 -20.00
N ASP A 41 8.00 -6.26 -20.24
CA ASP A 41 7.47 -7.62 -20.06
C ASP A 41 7.39 -8.06 -18.59
N VAL A 42 7.88 -7.26 -17.64
CA VAL A 42 7.59 -7.46 -16.23
C VAL A 42 6.09 -7.20 -16.03
N PRO A 43 5.30 -8.18 -15.52
CA PRO A 43 3.88 -7.98 -15.29
C PRO A 43 3.68 -6.76 -14.39
N ARG A 44 3.17 -5.69 -14.98
CA ARG A 44 2.83 -4.47 -14.26
C ARG A 44 1.78 -4.87 -13.21
N PRO A 45 1.94 -4.48 -11.93
CA PRO A 45 0.90 -4.73 -10.94
C PRO A 45 -0.42 -4.17 -11.48
N PRO A 46 -1.54 -4.89 -11.32
CA PRO A 46 -2.80 -4.50 -11.94
C PRO A 46 -3.14 -3.07 -11.54
N VAL A 47 -3.24 -2.19 -12.55
CA VAL A 47 -3.75 -0.83 -12.36
C VAL A 47 -5.16 -0.97 -11.77
N PRO A 48 -5.46 -0.38 -10.60
CA PRO A 48 -6.79 -0.48 -10.03
C PRO A 48 -7.81 0.03 -11.04
N ARG A 49 -8.79 -0.80 -11.41
CA ARG A 49 -9.93 -0.36 -12.23
C ARG A 49 -10.58 0.84 -11.54
N PRO A 50 -11.05 1.85 -12.28
CA PRO A 50 -11.73 3.00 -11.68
C PRO A 50 -12.95 2.48 -10.91
N ARG A 51 -12.82 2.50 -9.58
CA ARG A 51 -13.91 2.23 -8.67
C ARG A 51 -14.86 3.41 -8.79
N THR A 52 -16.13 3.15 -9.00
CA THR A 52 -17.20 4.07 -8.63
C THR A 52 -16.87 4.67 -7.26
N ALA A 53 -16.63 6.00 -7.23
CA ALA A 53 -16.41 6.92 -6.11
C ALA A 53 -16.35 6.31 -4.69
N LEU A 54 -15.46 5.34 -4.44
CA LEU A 54 -15.25 4.79 -3.12
C LEU A 54 -14.21 5.67 -2.43
N PRO A 55 -14.54 6.33 -1.30
CA PRO A 55 -13.57 7.12 -0.55
C PRO A 55 -12.38 6.25 -0.14
N ASP A 56 -11.18 6.84 -0.21
CA ASP A 56 -9.97 6.19 0.27
C ASP A 56 -9.86 6.38 1.79
N PRO A 57 -10.01 5.33 2.60
CA PRO A 57 -10.00 5.45 4.06
C PRO A 57 -8.65 5.96 4.60
N PHE A 58 -7.55 5.75 3.89
CA PHE A 58 -6.23 6.24 4.29
C PHE A 58 -6.06 7.74 4.02
N HIS A 59 -6.67 8.24 2.95
CA HIS A 59 -6.75 9.67 2.68
C HIS A 59 -7.69 10.36 3.68
N GLU A 60 -8.89 9.80 3.90
CA GLU A 60 -9.90 10.39 4.79
C GLU A 60 -9.43 10.51 6.25
N ILE A 61 -8.68 9.52 6.78
CA ILE A 61 -8.11 9.62 8.13
C ILE A 61 -6.95 10.62 8.21
N GLY A 62 -6.20 10.82 7.12
CA GLY A 62 -5.16 11.86 7.04
C GLY A 62 -5.76 13.27 7.06
N GLU A 63 -6.85 13.48 6.31
CA GLU A 63 -7.53 14.77 6.23
C GLU A 63 -8.29 15.14 7.51
N ARG A 64 -8.94 14.17 8.16
CA ARG A 64 -9.87 14.43 9.28
C ARG A 64 -9.31 14.11 10.66
N GLY A 65 -8.18 13.40 10.73
CA GLY A 65 -7.70 12.77 11.96
C GLY A 65 -8.55 11.58 12.41
N ALA A 66 -8.08 10.85 13.42
CA ALA A 66 -8.70 9.60 13.87
C ALA A 66 -10.14 9.77 14.38
N GLU A 67 -10.40 10.80 15.20
CA GLU A 67 -11.74 11.06 15.74
C GLU A 67 -12.73 11.51 14.64
N GLY A 68 -12.29 12.42 13.76
CA GLY A 68 -13.09 12.87 12.63
C GLY A 68 -13.41 11.76 11.64
N PHE A 69 -12.46 10.84 11.41
CA PHE A 69 -12.66 9.65 10.59
C PHE A 69 -13.66 8.67 11.20
N ALA A 70 -13.57 8.41 12.51
CA ALA A 70 -14.53 7.55 13.20
C ALA A 70 -15.95 8.14 13.17
N HIS A 71 -16.09 9.46 13.32
CA HIS A 71 -17.38 10.14 13.18
C HIS A 71 -17.93 10.02 11.75
N TRP A 72 -17.09 10.27 10.74
CA TRP A 72 -17.46 10.16 9.34
C TRP A 72 -17.90 8.74 8.95
N LEU A 73 -17.22 7.70 9.45
CA LEU A 73 -17.59 6.30 9.23
C LEU A 73 -18.96 5.95 9.78
N ARG A 74 -19.34 6.48 10.95
CA ARG A 74 -20.67 6.24 11.54
C ARG A 74 -21.80 6.87 10.74
N ALA A 75 -21.51 7.90 9.96
CA ALA A 75 -22.46 8.51 9.04
C ALA A 75 -22.62 7.73 7.72
N GLN A 76 -21.80 6.70 7.47
CA GLN A 76 -21.88 5.90 6.25
C GLN A 76 -22.91 4.78 6.36
N GLU A 77 -23.45 4.42 5.22
CA GLU A 77 -24.39 3.31 5.06
C GLU A 77 -23.68 1.94 4.93
N MET A 78 -24.39 0.87 5.29
CA MET A 78 -23.88 -0.50 5.42
C MET A 78 -23.14 -0.96 4.16
N THR A 79 -23.72 -0.65 3.00
CA THR A 79 -23.16 -1.00 1.70
C THR A 79 -21.81 -0.32 1.47
N MET A 80 -21.64 0.93 1.95
CA MET A 80 -20.39 1.66 1.85
C MET A 80 -19.32 1.06 2.75
N LEU A 81 -19.64 0.82 4.03
CA LEU A 81 -18.71 0.21 4.99
C LEU A 81 -18.21 -1.17 4.50
N ARG A 82 -19.11 -2.02 4.00
CA ARG A 82 -18.74 -3.31 3.42
C ARG A 82 -17.89 -3.18 2.16
N SER A 83 -18.20 -2.17 1.33
CA SER A 83 -17.41 -1.88 0.14
C SER A 83 -15.99 -1.48 0.51
N ILE A 84 -15.79 -0.64 1.53
CA ILE A 84 -14.48 -0.26 2.05
C ILE A 84 -13.72 -1.50 2.56
N ILE A 85 -14.34 -2.32 3.42
CA ILE A 85 -13.70 -3.53 3.98
C ILE A 85 -13.19 -4.47 2.88
N ARG A 86 -14.05 -4.77 1.89
CA ARG A 86 -13.70 -5.66 0.78
C ARG A 86 -12.62 -5.04 -0.11
N SER A 87 -12.76 -3.76 -0.40
CA SER A 87 -11.93 -3.03 -1.34
C SER A 87 -10.50 -2.82 -0.86
N TYR A 88 -10.32 -2.64 0.45
CA TYR A 88 -9.02 -2.43 1.06
C TYR A 88 -8.53 -3.67 1.82
N ALA A 89 -9.20 -4.81 1.64
CA ALA A 89 -8.88 -6.09 2.29
C ALA A 89 -8.62 -5.93 3.80
N LEU A 90 -9.50 -5.20 4.50
CA LEU A 90 -9.35 -4.91 5.93
C LEU A 90 -9.74 -6.11 6.81
N ASP A 91 -10.49 -7.06 6.27
CA ASP A 91 -10.94 -8.27 6.96
C ASP A 91 -10.59 -9.55 6.18
N PRO A 92 -9.30 -9.93 6.11
CA PRO A 92 -8.87 -11.14 5.43
C PRO A 92 -9.44 -12.42 6.09
N ALA A 93 -9.69 -12.37 7.40
CA ALA A 93 -10.27 -13.46 8.18
C ALA A 93 -11.81 -13.53 8.09
N LYS A 94 -12.45 -12.63 7.34
CA LYS A 94 -13.91 -12.59 7.12
C LYS A 94 -14.75 -12.51 8.40
N LYS A 95 -14.20 -11.97 9.49
CA LYS A 95 -14.85 -11.83 10.81
C LYS A 95 -16.14 -11.00 10.75
N THR A 96 -16.21 -10.04 9.84
CA THR A 96 -17.30 -9.07 9.71
C THR A 96 -18.48 -9.55 8.86
N THR A 97 -18.38 -10.72 8.23
CA THR A 97 -19.37 -11.22 7.24
C THR A 97 -20.78 -11.35 7.83
N GLY A 98 -20.89 -11.72 9.10
CA GLY A 98 -22.18 -11.88 9.80
C GLY A 98 -22.69 -10.62 10.48
N TRP A 99 -21.90 -9.54 10.50
CA TRP A 99 -22.23 -8.36 11.29
C TRP A 99 -23.30 -7.52 10.57
N ARG A 100 -24.25 -7.04 11.38
CA ARG A 100 -25.38 -6.21 10.94
C ARG A 100 -25.38 -4.82 11.57
N ASP A 101 -24.49 -4.60 12.52
CA ASP A 101 -24.36 -3.33 13.23
C ASP A 101 -23.41 -2.40 12.47
N LEU A 102 -23.89 -1.18 12.19
CA LEU A 102 -23.13 -0.15 11.46
C LEU A 102 -21.97 0.39 12.29
N ASP A 103 -22.19 0.66 13.57
CA ASP A 103 -21.17 1.23 14.46
C ASP A 103 -20.06 0.22 14.70
N GLN A 104 -20.42 -1.06 14.83
CA GLN A 104 -19.47 -2.16 14.93
C GLN A 104 -18.56 -2.26 13.70
N LEU A 105 -19.12 -2.10 12.49
CA LEU A 105 -18.32 -2.09 11.25
C LEU A 105 -17.47 -0.82 11.14
N ALA A 106 -18.03 0.34 11.48
CA ALA A 106 -17.32 1.62 11.48
C ALA A 106 -16.11 1.57 12.42
N THR A 107 -16.31 1.09 13.65
CA THR A 107 -15.26 0.92 14.66
C THR A 107 -14.17 -0.03 14.14
N PHE A 108 -14.56 -1.17 13.57
CA PHE A 108 -13.59 -2.12 13.00
C PHE A 108 -12.76 -1.51 11.87
N ILE A 109 -13.37 -0.72 10.97
CA ILE A 109 -12.64 -0.05 9.89
C ILE A 109 -11.66 0.97 10.48
N ALA A 110 -12.10 1.79 11.44
CA ALA A 110 -11.26 2.81 12.09
C ALA A 110 -10.02 2.18 12.74
N GLU A 111 -10.21 1.08 13.49
CA GLU A 111 -9.12 0.34 14.12
C GLU A 111 -8.14 -0.21 13.07
N ARG A 112 -8.63 -0.88 12.03
CA ARG A 112 -7.78 -1.51 11.01
C ARG A 112 -6.97 -0.51 10.21
N VAL A 113 -7.57 0.62 9.84
CA VAL A 113 -6.89 1.67 9.09
C VAL A 113 -5.80 2.30 9.96
N THR A 114 -6.11 2.62 11.22
CA THR A 114 -5.14 3.17 12.18
C THR A 114 -3.98 2.21 12.42
N GLN A 115 -4.28 0.93 12.63
CA GLN A 115 -3.27 -0.10 12.87
C GLN A 115 -2.31 -0.26 11.67
N ARG A 116 -2.84 -0.20 10.44
CA ARG A 116 -2.01 -0.25 9.23
C ARG A 116 -1.15 0.99 9.04
N LEU A 117 -1.64 2.18 9.38
CA LEU A 117 -0.83 3.40 9.33
C LEU A 117 0.32 3.35 10.32
N GLN A 118 0.07 2.89 11.54
CA GLN A 118 1.13 2.68 12.54
C GLN A 118 2.17 1.67 12.06
N GLN A 119 1.75 0.55 11.48
CA GLN A 119 2.67 -0.43 10.89
C GLN A 119 3.47 0.16 9.74
N GLY A 120 2.85 0.93 8.85
CA GLY A 120 3.53 1.63 7.75
C GLY A 120 4.59 2.62 8.24
N GLN A 121 4.37 3.27 9.38
CA GLN A 121 5.38 4.12 10.01
C GLN A 121 6.51 3.33 10.66
N VAL A 122 6.22 2.19 11.30
CA VAL A 122 7.25 1.30 11.88
C VAL A 122 8.20 0.73 10.81
N PHE A 123 7.74 0.55 9.56
CA PHE A 123 8.61 0.16 8.46
C PHE A 123 9.52 1.30 7.93
N LEU A 124 9.16 2.56 8.15
CA LEU A 124 9.93 3.72 7.71
C LEU A 124 10.91 4.23 8.78
N ASP A 125 10.71 3.85 10.04
CA ASP A 125 11.56 4.17 11.18
C ASP A 125 12.05 2.88 11.86
N PRO A 126 13.00 2.12 11.25
CA PRO A 126 13.67 1.03 11.94
C PRO A 126 14.65 1.62 12.96
N HIS A 127 14.33 1.52 14.25
CA HIS A 127 15.28 1.77 15.34
C HIS A 127 16.50 0.85 15.28
#